data_AF-A0A8T3WLY7-F1
#
_entry.id   AF-A0A8T3WLY7-F1
#
_cell.length_a   1.000
_cell.length_b   1.000
_cell.length_c   1.000
_cell.angle_alpha   90.00
_cell.angle_beta   90.00
_cell.angle_gamma   90.00
#
_symmetry.space_group_name_H-M   'P 1'
#
loop_
_entity.id
_entity.type
_entity.pdbx_description
1 polymer ?
#
loop_
_entity_poly.entity_id
_entity_poly.type
_entity_poly.pdbx_seq_one_letter_code
_entity_poly.pdbx_strand_id
1 'polypeptide(L)'
;MPPIIVQEKCIGCGACVAVCPFKALEMDEDNIAELIVEKCEDDWSCVPVCPTEAVLKPPEDFKVTKRVYTEKEIEQMGLEIKGTNAVWKKKS
;
A
#
# COMPACT_ATOMS: atom_id res chain seq x y z
N MET A 1 1.73 0.14 -11.77
CA MET A 1 1.04 -0.52 -10.69
C MET A 1 0.97 0.34 -9.42
N PRO A 2 -0.24 0.59 -8.90
CA PRO A 2 -0.43 1.25 -7.61
C PRO A 2 0.08 0.40 -6.43
N PRO A 3 0.46 0.99 -5.28
CA PRO A 3 0.85 0.25 -4.08
C PRO A 3 -0.36 -0.34 -3.33
N ILE A 4 -0.12 -1.25 -2.39
CA ILE A 4 -1.10 -1.67 -1.38
C ILE A 4 -0.82 -0.88 -0.10
N ILE A 5 -1.86 -0.29 0.49
CA ILE A 5 -1.77 0.34 1.82
C ILE A 5 -2.38 -0.60 2.87
N VAL A 6 -1.62 -0.90 3.92
CA VAL A 6 -2.04 -1.78 5.02
C VAL A 6 -2.45 -0.92 6.21
N GLN A 7 -3.74 -0.96 6.56
CA GLN A 7 -4.32 -0.12 7.59
C GLN A 7 -3.62 -0.29 8.95
N GLU A 8 -3.42 -1.53 9.39
CA GLU A 8 -2.92 -1.86 10.73
C GLU A 8 -1.45 -1.49 10.95
N LYS A 9 -0.69 -1.32 9.86
CA LYS A 9 0.72 -0.89 9.91
C LYS A 9 0.87 0.61 9.77
N CYS A 10 -0.16 1.32 9.32
CA CYS A 10 -0.08 2.76 9.12
C CYS A 10 -0.10 3.48 10.46
N ILE A 11 0.87 4.38 10.67
CA ILE A 11 0.98 5.18 11.90
C ILE A 11 0.64 6.67 11.66
N GLY A 12 0.07 7.00 10.50
CA GLY A 12 -0.33 8.37 10.18
C GLY A 12 0.81 9.38 10.00
N CYS A 13 2.04 8.95 9.73
CA CYS A 13 3.19 9.85 9.63
C CYS A 13 3.19 10.80 8.41
N GLY A 14 2.38 10.52 7.38
CA GLY A 14 2.25 11.36 6.18
C GLY A 14 3.45 11.37 5.23
N ALA A 15 4.52 10.61 5.48
CA ALA A 15 5.72 10.60 4.64
C ALA A 15 5.43 10.21 3.18
N CYS A 16 4.55 9.24 2.96
CA CYS A 16 4.16 8.79 1.63
C CYS A 16 3.34 9.84 0.85
N VAL A 17 2.51 10.63 1.54
CA VAL A 17 1.76 11.76 0.98
C VAL A 17 2.72 12.87 0.56
N ALA A 18 3.70 13.19 1.40
CA ALA A 18 4.65 14.26 1.16
C ALA A 18 5.58 13.99 -0.05
N VAL A 19 5.97 12.73 -0.27
CA VAL A 19 6.89 12.37 -1.36
C VAL A 19 6.19 12.16 -2.71
N CYS A 20 4.89 11.84 -2.73
CA CYS A 20 4.20 11.47 -3.95
C CYS A 20 3.96 12.70 -4.87
N PRO A 21 4.61 12.80 -6.04
CA PRO A 21 4.48 13.98 -6.91
C PRO A 21 3.10 14.08 -7.56
N PHE A 22 2.37 12.97 -7.66
CA PHE A 22 1.04 12.88 -8.29
C PHE A 22 -0.11 13.09 -7.31
N LYS A 23 0.18 13.25 -6.01
CA LYS A 23 -0.86 13.36 -4.95
C LYS A 23 -1.84 12.19 -5.01
N ALA A 24 -1.31 10.98 -5.23
CA ALA A 24 -2.08 9.76 -5.27
C ALA A 24 -2.39 9.21 -3.88
N LEU A 25 -1.83 9.81 -2.82
CA LEU A 25 -2.07 9.43 -1.43
C LEU A 25 -2.61 10.62 -0.65
N GLU A 26 -3.60 10.38 0.19
CA GLU A 26 -4.18 11.36 1.11
C GLU A 26 -4.33 10.76 2.51
N MET A 27 -4.46 11.61 3.53
CA MET A 27 -4.75 11.14 4.89
C MET A 27 -6.27 11.23 5.12
N ASP A 28 -6.87 10.17 5.65
CA ASP A 28 -8.28 10.18 6.05
C ASP A 28 -8.50 10.81 7.45
N GLU A 29 -9.74 10.76 7.93
CA GLU A 29 -10.15 11.27 9.24
C GLU A 29 -9.55 10.47 10.42
N ASP A 30 -9.18 9.22 10.19
CA ASP A 30 -8.60 8.30 11.18
C ASP A 30 -7.05 8.31 11.16
N ASN A 31 -6.43 9.23 10.42
CA ASN A 31 -4.98 9.31 10.17
C ASN A 31 -4.39 8.06 9.50
N ILE A 32 -5.15 7.40 8.64
CA ILE A 32 -4.68 6.35 7.74
C ILE A 32 -4.43 6.95 6.35
N ALA A 33 -3.35 6.51 5.71
CA ALA A 33 -3.08 6.89 4.34
C ALA A 33 -4.01 6.12 3.40
N GLU A 34 -4.72 6.82 2.51
CA GLU A 34 -5.56 6.25 1.47
C GLU A 34 -4.96 6.47 0.09
N LEU A 35 -5.02 5.43 -0.75
CA LEU A 35 -4.60 5.50 -2.15
C LEU A 35 -5.77 5.91 -3.06
N ILE A 36 -5.57 6.97 -3.84
CA ILE A 36 -6.38 7.33 -5.00
C ILE A 36 -5.81 6.60 -6.22
N VAL A 37 -6.31 5.39 -6.47
CA VAL A 37 -5.81 4.46 -7.51
C VAL A 37 -5.66 5.13 -8.87
N GLU A 38 -6.61 5.99 -9.26
CA GLU A 38 -6.65 6.67 -10.56
C GLU A 38 -5.54 7.71 -10.77
N LYS A 39 -4.90 8.18 -9.70
CA LYS A 39 -3.82 9.18 -9.76
C LYS A 39 -2.43 8.57 -9.68
N CYS A 40 -2.33 7.27 -9.46
CA CYS A 40 -1.04 6.62 -9.27
C CYS A 40 -0.35 6.36 -10.61
N GLU A 41 0.79 7.01 -10.81
CA GLU A 41 1.62 6.88 -12.02
C GLU A 41 2.88 6.02 -11.77
N ASP A 42 2.81 5.10 -10.79
CA ASP A 42 3.77 4.00 -10.66
C ASP A 42 5.22 4.38 -10.35
N ASP A 43 5.41 5.52 -9.68
CA ASP A 43 6.74 6.06 -9.33
C ASP A 43 7.41 5.38 -8.12
N TRP A 44 6.64 4.65 -7.31
CA TRP A 44 7.11 3.88 -6.14
C TRP A 44 7.80 4.66 -5.01
N SER A 45 7.95 5.97 -5.10
CA SER A 45 8.56 6.82 -4.06
C SER A 45 7.96 6.63 -2.66
N CYS A 46 6.68 6.28 -2.57
CA CYS A 46 5.97 6.03 -1.32
C CYS A 46 6.45 4.78 -0.55
N VAL A 47 6.97 3.76 -1.24
CA VAL A 47 7.36 2.48 -0.64
C VAL A 47 8.59 2.62 0.27
N PRO A 48 9.76 3.13 -0.20
CA PRO A 48 10.97 3.18 0.62
C PRO A 48 10.90 4.21 1.75
N VAL A 49 10.00 5.21 1.68
CA VAL A 49 9.86 6.22 2.73
C VAL A 49 8.96 5.78 3.88
N CYS A 50 8.21 4.69 3.72
CA CYS A 50 7.29 4.22 4.76
C CYS A 50 8.08 3.53 5.88
N PRO A 51 8.14 4.12 7.09
CA PRO A 51 8.99 3.58 8.17
C PRO A 51 8.46 2.28 8.77
N THR A 52 7.18 1.98 8.57
CA THR A 52 6.48 0.81 9.13
C THR A 52 6.14 -0.25 8.09
N GLU A 53 6.59 -0.08 6.85
CA GLU A 53 6.28 -0.99 5.74
C GLU A 53 4.76 -1.17 5.53
N ALA A 54 3.98 -0.12 5.79
CA ALA A 54 2.54 -0.09 5.53
C ALA A 54 2.21 0.10 4.03
N VAL A 55 3.18 0.58 3.25
CA VAL A 55 3.05 0.77 1.79
C VAL A 55 3.84 -0.31 1.08
N LEU A 56 3.14 -1.21 0.40
CA LEU A 56 3.71 -2.42 -0.18
C LEU A 56 3.65 -2.40 -1.71
N LYS A 57 4.66 -2.97 -2.35
CA LYS A 57 4.58 -3.33 -3.77
C LYS A 57 3.72 -4.59 -3.92
N PRO A 58 2.64 -4.57 -4.72
CA PRO A 58 1.87 -5.78 -5.00
C PRO A 58 2.60 -6.69 -6.02
N PRO A 59 2.15 -7.96 -6.16
CA PRO A 59 2.55 -8.81 -7.28
C PRO A 59 2.16 -8.21 -8.64
N GLU A 60 2.89 -8.55 -9.71
CA GLU A 60 2.68 -8.00 -11.06
C GLU A 60 1.27 -8.23 -11.63
N ASP A 61 0.66 -9.35 -11.30
CA ASP A 61 -0.68 -9.76 -11.74
C ASP A 61 -1.79 -9.32 -10.78
N PHE A 62 -1.46 -8.62 -9.70
CA PHE A 62 -2.43 -8.15 -8.73
C PHE A 62 -3.04 -6.81 -9.12
N LYS A 63 -4.37 -6.77 -9.19
CA LYS A 63 -5.12 -5.54 -9.44
C LYS A 63 -5.50 -4.86 -8.13
N VAL A 64 -4.85 -3.74 -7.84
CA VAL A 64 -5.26 -2.84 -6.75
C VAL A 64 -6.61 -2.21 -7.12
N THR A 65 -7.61 -2.41 -6.26
CA THR A 65 -8.99 -1.96 -6.46
C THR A 65 -9.54 -1.18 -5.27
N LYS A 66 -8.89 -1.27 -4.10
CA LYS A 66 -9.26 -0.53 -2.90
C LYS A 66 -8.23 0.53 -2.58
N ARG A 67 -8.67 1.54 -1.83
CA ARG A 67 -7.83 2.62 -1.32
C ARG A 67 -6.91 2.14 -0.20
N VAL A 68 -7.41 1.24 0.63
CA VAL A 68 -6.73 0.64 1.79
C VAL A 68 -7.16 -0.81 1.91
N TYR A 69 -6.27 -1.65 2.43
CA TYR A 69 -6.50 -3.05 2.73
C TYR A 69 -6.15 -3.33 4.18
N THR A 70 -6.88 -4.27 4.78
CA THR A 70 -6.52 -4.88 6.07
C THR A 70 -5.57 -6.05 5.87
N GLU A 71 -4.76 -6.39 6.87
CA GLU A 71 -3.92 -7.60 6.83
C GLU A 71 -4.75 -8.87 6.56
N LYS A 72 -5.96 -8.92 7.12
CA LYS A 72 -6.91 -10.02 6.90
C LYS A 72 -7.36 -10.12 5.44
N GLU A 73 -7.63 -9.00 4.77
CA GLU A 73 -8.01 -9.01 3.36
C GLU A 73 -6.85 -9.47 2.47
N ILE A 74 -5.63 -9.00 2.74
CA ILE A 74 -4.41 -9.43 2.04
C ILE A 74 -4.25 -10.95 2.16
N GLU A 75 -4.39 -11.49 3.37
CA GLU A 75 -4.32 -12.93 3.61
C GLU A 75 -5.44 -13.71 2.91
N GLN A 76 -6.68 -13.21 2.97
CA GLN A 76 -7.84 -13.84 2.32
C GLN A 76 -7.71 -13.87 0.80
N MET A 77 -7.03 -12.88 0.22
CA MET A 77 -6.68 -12.85 -1.20
C MET A 77 -5.55 -13.82 -1.55
N GLY A 78 -4.95 -14.52 -0.57
CA GLY A 78 -3.84 -15.45 -0.78
C GLY A 78 -2.48 -14.77 -0.87
N LEU A 79 -2.36 -13.53 -0.40
CA LEU A 79 -1.09 -12.82 -0.31
C LEU A 79 -0.48 -12.94 1.09
N GLU A 80 0.83 -12.74 1.17
CA GLU A 80 1.59 -12.56 2.40
C GLU A 80 2.51 -11.35 2.29
N ILE A 81 2.74 -10.67 3.42
CA ILE A 81 3.61 -9.49 3.48
C ILE A 81 5.05 -9.94 3.76
N LYS A 82 5.99 -9.54 2.90
CA LYS A 82 7.44 -9.77 3.05
C LYS A 82 8.20 -8.46 2.89
N GLY A 83 8.48 -7.82 4.03
CA GLY A 83 9.07 -6.48 4.06
C GLY A 83 8.17 -5.49 3.31
N THR A 84 8.75 -4.76 2.35
CA THR A 84 8.06 -3.78 1.51
C THR A 84 7.25 -4.37 0.34
N ASN A 85 7.00 -5.68 0.31
CA ASN A 85 6.29 -6.35 -0.78
C ASN A 85 5.14 -7.21 -0.26
N ALA A 86 4.04 -7.25 -1.00
CA ALA A 86 3.03 -8.30 -0.89
C ALA A 86 3.32 -9.35 -1.98
N VAL A 87 3.37 -10.62 -1.62
CA VAL A 87 3.65 -11.72 -2.55
C VAL A 87 2.58 -12.80 -2.44
N TRP A 88 2.35 -13.55 -3.51
CA TRP A 88 1.47 -14.72 -3.46
C TRP A 88 2.02 -15.76 -2.49
N LYS A 89 1.16 -16.23 -1.57
CA LYS A 89 1.45 -17.41 -0.75
C LYS A 89 1.65 -18.58 -1.70
N LYS A 90 2.88 -19.07 -1.82
CA LYS A 90 3.16 -20.31 -2.57
C LYS A 90 2.42 -21.43 -1.86
N LYS A 91 1.40 -22.00 -2.50
CA LYS A 91 0.85 -23.29 -2.08
C LYS A 91 1.98 -24.31 -2.20
N SER A 92 2.49 -24.75 -1.05
CA SER A 92 3.35 -25.93 -0.97
C SER A 92 2.53 -27.17 -1.33
#